data_AF-A0A6I5HIK3-F1
#
_entry.id   AF-A0A6I5HIK3-F1
#
_cell.length_a   1.000
_cell.length_b   1.000
_cell.length_c   1.000
_cell.angle_alpha   90.00
_cell.angle_beta   90.00
_cell.angle_gamma   90.00
#
_symmetry.space_group_name_H-M   'P 1'
#
loop_
_entity.id
_entity.type
_entity.pdbx_description
1 polymer ?
#
loop_
_entity_poly.entity_id
_entity_poly.type
_entity_poly.pdbx_seq_one_letter_code
_entity_poly.pdbx_strand_id
1 'polypeptide(L)'
;MIQMTARRSSLSPLRSRLRDRSPGLAASMLGGAVAAGLGLGSLAVLVMVLWVSSPYPDSGPGGALHVAAALWLLAHGVELIRTDTLSGAPMPVGVAPLLLLALPVWLVYRAARDATDASAEPDGPPPVAPRTAWTGVVLGYLGVGTAAVLYCAGGELRPDWIWVTVCLPVVAAAAAGAGVWSAHGCPREPVLDVLAALPDPVRRLVFGAD
;
A
#
# COMPACT_ATOMS: atom_id res chain seq x y z
N MET A 1 -55.00 5.21 17.23
CA MET A 1 -53.81 6.08 17.09
C MET A 1 -52.60 5.19 16.87
N ILE A 2 -52.02 5.18 15.67
CA ILE A 2 -50.87 4.33 15.31
C ILE A 2 -49.60 5.13 15.61
N GLN A 3 -48.84 4.71 16.61
CA GLN A 3 -47.59 5.33 17.02
C GLN A 3 -46.46 4.81 16.13
N MET A 4 -46.07 5.61 15.14
CA MET A 4 -45.01 5.31 14.19
C MET A 4 -43.66 5.74 14.78
N THR A 5 -42.89 4.79 15.30
CA THR A 5 -41.52 5.07 15.78
C THR A 5 -40.59 5.28 14.59
N ALA A 6 -40.31 6.55 14.27
CA ALA A 6 -39.28 6.93 13.31
C ALA A 6 -37.90 6.49 13.83
N ARG A 7 -37.35 5.44 13.22
CA ARG A 7 -35.99 4.95 13.43
C ARG A 7 -35.00 6.02 12.94
N ARG A 8 -34.53 6.88 13.84
CA ARG A 8 -33.53 7.92 13.55
C ARG A 8 -32.26 7.25 13.04
N SER A 9 -31.89 7.56 11.81
CA SER A 9 -30.68 7.10 11.12
C SER A 9 -29.42 7.46 11.92
N SER A 10 -28.66 6.44 12.32
CA SER A 10 -27.48 6.48 13.19
C SER A 10 -26.20 7.00 12.49
N LEU A 11 -26.33 7.88 11.50
CA LEU A 11 -25.21 8.36 10.69
C LEU A 11 -24.52 9.63 11.23
N SER A 12 -25.17 10.33 12.16
CA SER A 12 -24.64 11.53 12.83
C SER A 12 -23.37 11.31 13.67
N PRO A 13 -23.27 10.28 14.53
CA PRO A 13 -22.07 10.06 15.36
C PRO A 13 -20.86 9.54 14.57
N LEU A 14 -21.07 8.95 13.39
CA LEU A 14 -19.99 8.59 12.47
C LEU A 14 -19.46 9.83 11.75
N ARG A 15 -20.34 10.72 11.29
CA ARG A 15 -19.95 11.99 10.65
C ARG A 15 -19.20 12.93 11.60
N SER A 16 -19.56 12.97 12.89
CA SER A 16 -18.80 13.75 13.88
C SER A 16 -17.42 13.16 14.13
N ARG A 17 -17.30 11.83 14.32
CA ARG A 17 -15.99 11.16 14.45
C ARG A 17 -15.09 11.30 13.22
N LEU A 18 -15.66 11.33 12.02
CA LEU A 18 -14.92 11.61 10.78
C LEU A 18 -14.41 13.05 10.73
N ARG A 19 -15.16 13.99 11.33
CA ARG A 19 -14.83 15.41 11.39
C ARG A 19 -13.90 15.76 12.56
N ASP A 20 -13.87 14.93 13.60
CA ASP A 20 -12.93 14.97 14.73
C ASP A 20 -11.63 14.19 14.48
N ARG A 21 -11.45 13.59 13.28
CA ARG A 21 -10.14 13.04 12.91
C ARG A 21 -9.13 14.17 12.92
N SER A 22 -8.07 14.02 13.71
CA SER A 22 -6.92 14.92 13.73
C SER A 22 -6.57 15.30 12.28
N PRO A 23 -6.47 16.60 11.93
CA PRO A 23 -6.28 17.06 10.56
C PRO A 23 -5.10 16.35 9.85
N GLY A 24 -4.09 15.94 10.62
CA GLY A 24 -2.98 15.12 10.14
C GLY A 24 -3.36 13.74 9.59
N LEU A 25 -4.32 13.01 10.18
CA LEU A 25 -4.67 11.65 9.74
C LEU A 25 -5.25 11.64 8.32
N ALA A 26 -6.16 12.58 8.03
CA ALA A 26 -6.78 12.70 6.71
C ALA A 26 -5.75 13.08 5.64
N ALA A 27 -4.85 14.01 5.96
CA ALA A 27 -3.75 14.40 5.08
C ALA A 27 -2.77 13.24 4.83
N SER A 28 -2.37 12.51 5.87
CA SER A 28 -1.51 11.33 5.75
C SER A 28 -2.19 10.21 4.94
N MET A 29 -3.49 10.00 5.14
CA MET A 29 -4.28 9.04 4.35
C MET A 29 -4.36 9.44 2.88
N LEU A 30 -4.53 10.74 2.59
CA LEU A 30 -4.44 11.23 1.22
C LEU A 30 -3.04 11.00 0.63
N GLY A 31 -1.97 11.26 1.39
CA GLY A 31 -0.59 11.00 0.96
C GLY A 31 -0.36 9.54 0.58
N GLY A 32 -0.85 8.59 1.39
CA GLY A 32 -0.80 7.16 1.06
C GLY A 32 -1.61 6.79 -0.18
N ALA A 33 -2.81 7.35 -0.33
CA ALA A 33 -3.65 7.11 -1.50
C ALA A 33 -3.00 7.67 -2.79
N VAL A 34 -2.40 8.86 -2.72
CA VAL A 34 -1.65 9.48 -3.82
C VAL A 34 -0.43 8.64 -4.19
N ALA A 35 0.32 8.14 -3.20
CA ALA A 35 1.45 7.24 -3.44
C ALA A 35 1.03 5.96 -4.19
N ALA A 36 -0.07 5.32 -3.77
CA ALA A 36 -0.62 4.16 -4.44
C ALA A 36 -1.07 4.48 -5.87
N GLY A 37 -1.82 5.58 -6.04
CA GLY A 37 -2.32 6.03 -7.34
C GLY A 37 -1.21 6.38 -8.31
N LEU A 38 -0.11 6.99 -7.86
CA LEU A 38 1.06 7.28 -8.69
C LEU A 38 1.77 6.00 -9.14
N GLY A 39 1.98 5.04 -8.23
CA GLY A 39 2.59 3.76 -8.58
C GLY A 39 1.73 2.98 -9.59
N LEU A 40 0.43 2.85 -9.31
CA LEU A 40 -0.51 2.17 -10.20
C LEU A 40 -0.65 2.90 -11.55
N GLY A 41 -0.80 4.23 -11.50
CA GLY A 41 -0.97 5.09 -12.67
C GLY A 41 0.25 5.05 -13.60
N SER A 42 1.47 5.06 -13.05
CA SER A 42 2.69 4.94 -13.86
C SER A 42 2.75 3.62 -14.64
N LEU A 43 2.36 2.50 -14.02
CA LEU A 43 2.29 1.21 -14.68
C LEU A 43 1.15 1.17 -15.70
N ALA A 44 0.00 1.74 -15.38
CA ALA A 44 -1.10 1.87 -16.32
C ALA A 44 -0.69 2.67 -17.57
N VAL A 45 0.00 3.80 -17.41
CA VAL A 45 0.50 4.58 -18.55
C VAL A 45 1.49 3.78 -19.37
N LEU A 46 2.47 3.11 -18.75
CA LEU A 46 3.47 2.32 -19.46
C LEU A 46 2.82 1.18 -20.26
N VAL A 47 1.93 0.41 -19.63
CA VAL A 47 1.23 -0.71 -20.27
C VAL A 47 0.30 -0.21 -21.37
N MET A 48 -0.40 0.90 -21.18
CA MET A 48 -1.26 1.50 -22.21
C MET A 48 -0.46 2.01 -23.41
N VAL A 49 0.71 2.64 -23.19
CA VAL A 49 1.59 3.06 -24.30
C VAL A 49 2.06 1.85 -25.10
N LEU A 50 2.44 0.76 -24.43
CA LEU A 50 2.82 -0.49 -25.09
C LEU A 50 1.64 -1.07 -25.88
N TRP A 51 0.45 -1.11 -25.29
CA TRP A 51 -0.77 -1.61 -25.92
C TRP A 51 -1.19 -0.77 -27.13
N VAL A 52 -1.15 0.56 -27.05
CA VAL A 52 -1.44 1.44 -28.20
C VAL A 52 -0.44 1.24 -29.33
N SER A 53 0.84 1.00 -28.99
CA SER A 53 1.91 0.82 -29.98
C SER A 53 1.87 -0.57 -30.64
N SER A 54 1.41 -1.59 -29.91
CA SER A 54 1.26 -2.97 -30.38
C SER A 54 -0.05 -3.57 -29.85
N PRO A 55 -1.19 -3.20 -30.46
CA PRO A 55 -2.47 -3.69 -29.99
C PRO A 55 -2.60 -5.18 -30.29
N TYR A 56 -2.77 -5.98 -29.25
CA TYR A 56 -3.17 -7.37 -29.41
C TYR A 56 -4.62 -7.40 -29.92
N PRO A 57 -4.92 -8.10 -31.03
CA PRO A 57 -6.27 -8.16 -31.57
C PRO A 57 -7.27 -8.78 -30.61
N ASP A 58 -6.77 -9.54 -29.62
CA ASP A 58 -7.57 -10.36 -28.72
C ASP A 58 -7.86 -9.67 -27.37
N SER A 59 -7.19 -8.56 -27.08
CA SER A 59 -7.29 -7.86 -25.79
C SER A 59 -7.57 -6.37 -25.97
N GLY A 60 -8.76 -5.95 -25.53
CA GLY A 60 -9.13 -4.53 -25.48
C GLY A 60 -8.38 -3.76 -24.38
N PRO A 61 -8.58 -2.43 -24.30
CA PRO A 61 -7.92 -1.57 -23.31
C PRO A 61 -8.22 -1.97 -21.86
N GLY A 62 -9.38 -2.61 -21.61
CA GLY A 62 -9.70 -3.18 -20.30
C GLY A 62 -8.73 -4.29 -19.88
N GLY A 63 -8.31 -5.17 -20.80
CA GLY A 63 -7.33 -6.21 -20.52
C GLY A 63 -5.97 -5.63 -20.16
N ALA A 64 -5.52 -4.61 -20.89
CA ALA A 64 -4.29 -3.88 -20.59
C ALA A 64 -4.30 -3.24 -19.18
N LEU A 65 -5.43 -2.67 -18.76
CA LEU A 65 -5.57 -2.11 -17.40
C LEU A 65 -5.56 -3.19 -16.32
N HIS A 66 -6.15 -4.37 -16.56
CA HIS A 66 -6.05 -5.49 -15.62
C HIS A 66 -4.61 -5.99 -15.48
N VAL A 67 -3.85 -6.04 -16.59
CA VAL A 67 -2.42 -6.37 -16.55
C VAL A 67 -1.64 -5.33 -15.74
N ALA A 68 -1.90 -4.04 -15.94
CA ALA A 68 -1.23 -2.99 -15.17
C ALA A 68 -1.50 -3.10 -13.65
N ALA A 69 -2.76 -3.34 -13.27
CA ALA A 69 -3.13 -3.54 -11.88
C ALA A 69 -2.52 -4.82 -11.29
N ALA A 70 -2.48 -5.92 -12.06
CA ALA A 70 -1.83 -7.16 -11.66
C ALA A 70 -0.31 -6.97 -11.46
N LEU A 71 0.37 -6.27 -12.38
CA LEU A 71 1.79 -5.95 -12.23
C LEU A 71 2.08 -5.07 -11.01
N TRP A 72 1.18 -4.13 -10.69
CA TRP A 72 1.29 -3.31 -9.48
C TRP A 72 1.15 -4.15 -8.20
N LEU A 73 0.25 -5.14 -8.18
CA LEU A 73 0.15 -6.09 -7.05
C LEU A 73 1.39 -7.01 -6.97
N LEU A 74 1.85 -7.55 -8.10
CA LEU A 74 3.05 -8.37 -8.17
C LEU A 74 4.30 -7.61 -7.69
N ALA A 75 4.36 -6.30 -7.91
CA ALA A 75 5.42 -5.43 -7.39
C ALA A 75 5.51 -5.47 -5.86
N HIS A 76 4.44 -5.81 -5.15
CA HIS A 76 4.45 -5.99 -3.70
C HIS A 76 4.85 -7.40 -3.25
N GLY A 77 5.16 -8.31 -4.19
CA GLY A 77 5.36 -9.73 -3.90
C GLY A 77 4.07 -10.51 -3.76
N VAL A 78 2.93 -9.97 -4.24
CA VAL A 78 1.69 -10.73 -4.32
C VAL A 78 1.81 -11.77 -5.42
N GLU A 79 1.61 -13.03 -5.08
CA GLU A 79 1.53 -14.10 -6.06
C GLU A 79 0.27 -13.93 -6.93
N LEU A 80 0.45 -14.02 -8.24
CA LEU A 80 -0.66 -14.00 -9.20
C LEU A 80 -0.88 -15.40 -9.75
N ILE A 81 -2.13 -15.78 -9.90
CA ILE A 81 -2.54 -17.07 -10.47
C ILE A 81 -3.13 -16.81 -11.85
N ARG A 82 -2.56 -17.44 -12.87
CA ARG A 82 -3.18 -17.51 -14.20
C ARG A 82 -4.18 -18.66 -14.21
N THR A 83 -5.45 -18.35 -14.41
CA THR A 83 -6.55 -19.33 -14.34
C THR A 83 -6.85 -20.02 -15.67
N ASP A 84 -6.58 -19.35 -16.80
CA ASP A 84 -6.97 -19.81 -18.13
C ASP A 84 -5.78 -20.38 -18.90
N THR A 85 -5.23 -21.49 -18.41
CA THR A 85 -4.11 -22.17 -19.06
C THR A 85 -4.60 -23.27 -20.02
N LEU A 86 -3.81 -23.57 -21.05
CA LEU A 86 -4.12 -24.64 -22.02
C LEU A 86 -4.25 -26.03 -21.36
N SER A 87 -3.68 -26.22 -20.17
CA SER A 87 -3.79 -27.45 -19.38
C SER A 87 -4.92 -27.43 -18.34
N GLY A 88 -5.60 -26.30 -18.15
CA GLY A 88 -6.61 -26.08 -17.11
C GLY A 88 -6.06 -26.05 -15.68
N ALA A 89 -4.75 -26.21 -15.48
CA ALA A 89 -4.12 -26.14 -14.17
C ALA A 89 -3.76 -24.68 -13.83
N PRO A 90 -4.01 -24.21 -12.60
CA PRO A 90 -3.59 -22.88 -12.18
C PRO A 90 -2.07 -22.76 -12.27
N MET A 91 -1.58 -21.75 -12.97
CA MET A 91 -0.14 -21.50 -13.11
C MET A 91 0.25 -20.27 -12.29
N PRO A 92 1.01 -20.45 -11.20
CA PRO A 92 1.43 -19.34 -10.36
C PRO A 92 2.56 -18.53 -11.02
N VAL A 93 2.46 -17.21 -10.88
CA VAL A 93 3.42 -16.21 -11.32
C VAL A 93 3.83 -15.41 -10.09
N GLY A 94 4.85 -15.90 -9.38
CA GLY A 94 5.28 -15.37 -8.08
C GLY A 94 6.63 -14.63 -8.09
N VAL A 95 7.32 -14.54 -9.23
CA VAL A 95 8.61 -13.84 -9.28
C VAL A 95 8.36 -12.35 -9.31
N ALA A 96 8.47 -11.69 -8.16
CA ALA A 96 8.37 -10.24 -8.05
C ALA A 96 9.55 -9.60 -8.81
N PRO A 97 9.31 -8.81 -9.88
CA PRO A 97 10.38 -8.07 -10.52
C PRO A 97 10.84 -6.96 -9.56
N LEU A 98 12.03 -7.12 -8.99
CA LEU A 98 12.58 -6.24 -7.94
C LEU A 98 12.59 -4.74 -8.34
N LEU A 99 12.76 -4.45 -9.64
CA LEU A 99 12.68 -3.07 -10.15
C LEU A 99 11.29 -2.45 -9.99
N LEU A 100 10.23 -3.26 -10.10
CA LEU A 100 8.86 -2.76 -9.88
C LEU A 100 8.57 -2.53 -8.40
N LEU A 101 9.21 -3.25 -7.48
CA LEU A 101 9.06 -3.06 -6.02
C LEU A 101 9.66 -1.72 -5.55
N ALA A 102 10.73 -1.26 -6.18
CA ALA A 102 11.43 -0.03 -5.77
C ALA A 102 10.52 1.20 -5.81
N LEU A 103 9.69 1.33 -6.85
CA LEU A 103 8.79 2.46 -7.05
C LEU A 103 7.70 2.61 -5.95
N PRO A 104 6.85 1.60 -5.66
CA PRO A 104 5.84 1.69 -4.60
C PRO A 104 6.49 1.85 -3.23
N VAL A 105 7.60 1.16 -2.93
CA VAL A 105 8.32 1.31 -1.67
C VAL A 105 8.82 2.75 -1.51
N TRP A 106 9.44 3.32 -2.54
CA TRP A 106 9.94 4.69 -2.52
C TRP A 106 8.81 5.72 -2.33
N LEU A 107 7.70 5.58 -3.04
CA LEU A 107 6.56 6.50 -2.95
C LEU A 107 5.90 6.46 -1.57
N VAL A 108 5.77 5.27 -0.96
CA VAL A 108 5.22 5.11 0.39
C VAL A 108 6.18 5.65 1.45
N TYR A 109 7.47 5.33 1.32
CA TYR A 109 8.53 5.87 2.17
C TYR A 109 8.51 7.41 2.17
N ARG A 110 8.46 8.02 0.98
CA ARG A 110 8.40 9.48 0.83
C ARG A 110 7.13 10.05 1.43
N ALA A 111 5.96 9.49 1.11
CA ALA A 111 4.69 9.97 1.64
C ALA A 111 4.64 9.94 3.19
N ALA A 112 5.22 8.90 3.80
CA ALA A 112 5.30 8.79 5.26
C ALA A 112 6.31 9.75 5.88
N ARG A 113 7.46 9.97 5.22
CA ARG A 113 8.45 10.97 5.63
C ARG A 113 7.86 12.39 5.57
N ASP A 114 7.27 12.76 4.43
CA ASP A 114 6.66 14.07 4.21
C ASP A 114 5.49 14.33 5.18
N ALA A 115 4.72 13.29 5.54
CA ALA A 115 3.62 13.40 6.50
C ALA A 115 4.07 13.67 7.94
N THR A 116 5.33 13.39 8.28
CA THR A 116 5.92 13.64 9.60
C THR A 116 6.74 14.92 9.67
N ASP A 117 7.11 15.49 8.53
CA ASP A 117 7.85 16.73 8.50
C ASP A 117 6.96 17.87 9.02
N ALA A 118 7.48 18.63 9.99
CA ALA A 118 6.82 19.84 10.46
C ALA A 118 6.83 20.88 9.33
N SER A 119 5.73 21.62 9.17
CA SER A 119 5.73 22.78 8.26
C SER A 119 6.90 23.69 8.60
N ALA A 120 7.71 24.04 7.59
CA ALA A 120 8.81 24.99 7.75
C ALA A 120 8.32 26.42 8.05
N GLU A 121 7.01 26.67 7.95
CA GLU A 121 6.40 27.94 8.31
C GLU A 121 6.23 28.08 9.83
N PRO A 122 6.60 29.25 10.41
CA PRO A 122 6.50 29.50 11.86
C PRO A 122 5.09 29.32 12.44
N ASP A 123 4.04 29.56 11.64
CA ASP A 123 2.62 29.42 12.01
C ASP A 123 1.96 28.18 11.39
N GLY A 124 2.76 27.22 10.91
CA GLY A 124 2.27 25.99 10.32
C GLY A 124 1.50 25.11 11.31
N PRO A 125 0.67 24.17 10.83
CA PRO A 125 0.00 23.20 11.69
C PRO A 125 1.03 22.44 12.55
N PRO A 126 0.69 22.09 13.82
CA PRO A 126 1.60 21.36 14.68
C PRO A 126 1.99 20.01 14.02
N PRO A 127 3.23 19.53 14.27
CA PRO A 127 3.72 18.30 13.68
C PRO A 127 2.79 17.12 14.00
N VAL A 128 2.51 16.32 12.97
CA VAL A 128 1.62 15.17 13.09
C VAL A 128 2.32 14.08 13.91
N ALA A 129 1.62 13.52 14.88
CA ALA A 129 2.17 12.42 15.67
C ALA A 129 2.63 11.26 14.76
N PRO A 130 3.81 10.67 14.96
CA PRO A 130 4.40 9.67 14.06
C PRO A 130 3.48 8.47 13.80
N ARG A 131 2.77 8.02 14.84
CA ARG A 131 1.78 6.94 14.73
C ARG A 131 0.58 7.35 13.87
N THR A 132 0.11 8.59 13.97
CA THR A 132 -0.99 9.11 13.16
C THR A 132 -0.59 9.23 11.69
N ALA A 133 0.64 9.69 11.41
CA ALA A 133 1.18 9.77 10.06
C ALA A 133 1.32 8.38 9.43
N TRP A 134 1.95 7.45 10.14
CA TRP A 134 2.12 6.06 9.70
C TRP A 134 0.77 5.37 9.45
N THR A 135 -0.15 5.42 10.42
CA THR A 135 -1.48 4.80 10.27
C THR A 135 -2.27 5.41 9.11
N GLY A 136 -2.24 6.73 8.94
CA GLY A 136 -2.88 7.41 7.82
C GLY A 136 -2.36 6.92 6.49
N VAL A 137 -1.04 6.99 6.26
CA VAL A 137 -0.41 6.57 5.00
C VAL A 137 -0.72 5.12 4.68
N VAL A 138 -0.56 4.21 5.64
CA VAL A 138 -0.85 2.78 5.45
C VAL A 138 -2.32 2.56 5.09
N LEU A 139 -3.25 3.18 5.80
CA LEU A 139 -4.69 3.05 5.50
C LEU A 139 -5.06 3.60 4.13
N GLY A 140 -4.49 4.74 3.74
CA GLY A 140 -4.71 5.34 2.42
C GLY A 140 -4.20 4.45 1.29
N TYR A 141 -3.00 3.91 1.46
CA TYR A 141 -2.38 3.00 0.51
C TYR A 141 -3.18 1.71 0.35
N LEU A 142 -3.55 1.08 1.47
CA LEU A 142 -4.34 -0.16 1.47
C LEU A 142 -5.76 0.04 0.93
N GLY A 143 -6.37 1.22 1.10
CA GLY A 143 -7.65 1.53 0.48
C GLY A 143 -7.60 1.45 -1.05
N VAL A 144 -6.58 2.07 -1.66
CA VAL A 144 -6.35 2.00 -3.12
C VAL A 144 -5.95 0.58 -3.53
N GLY A 145 -5.09 -0.07 -2.74
CA GLY A 145 -4.67 -1.45 -3.02
C GLY A 145 -5.83 -2.44 -2.98
N THR A 146 -6.78 -2.27 -2.06
CA THR A 146 -8.01 -3.08 -2.01
C THR A 146 -8.85 -2.88 -3.27
N ALA A 147 -8.99 -1.64 -3.74
CA ALA A 147 -9.69 -1.38 -5.00
C ALA A 147 -8.99 -2.05 -6.20
N ALA A 148 -7.65 -2.02 -6.25
CA ALA A 148 -6.88 -2.71 -7.28
C ALA A 148 -7.04 -4.24 -7.21
N VAL A 149 -7.04 -4.84 -6.02
CA VAL A 149 -7.29 -6.28 -5.83
C VAL A 149 -8.69 -6.67 -6.34
N LEU A 150 -9.71 -5.89 -5.98
CA LEU A 150 -11.08 -6.13 -6.44
C LEU A 150 -11.21 -5.98 -7.96
N TYR A 151 -10.48 -5.02 -8.54
CA TYR A 151 -10.41 -4.86 -10.00
C TYR A 151 -9.75 -6.07 -10.66
N CYS A 152 -8.61 -6.54 -10.16
CA CYS A 152 -7.90 -7.71 -10.69
C CYS A 152 -8.66 -9.02 -10.53
N ALA A 153 -9.57 -9.14 -9.55
CA ALA A 153 -10.38 -10.34 -9.35
C ALA A 153 -11.25 -10.68 -10.58
N GLY A 154 -11.54 -9.70 -11.44
CA GLY A 154 -12.26 -9.88 -12.71
C GLY A 154 -11.38 -10.19 -13.93
N GLY A 155 -10.05 -10.20 -13.78
CA GLY A 155 -9.09 -10.43 -14.87
C GLY A 155 -8.60 -11.87 -14.99
N GLU A 156 -7.84 -12.14 -16.05
CA GLU A 156 -7.18 -13.44 -16.30
C GLU A 156 -6.03 -13.74 -15.32
N LEU A 157 -5.40 -12.68 -14.80
CA LEU A 157 -4.37 -12.73 -13.76
C LEU A 157 -5.01 -12.34 -12.42
N ARG A 158 -5.33 -13.36 -11.63
CA ARG A 158 -6.01 -13.17 -10.34
C ARG A 158 -5.01 -13.15 -9.21
N PRO A 159 -5.13 -12.24 -8.24
CA PRO A 159 -4.25 -12.24 -7.09
C PRO A 159 -4.61 -13.38 -6.13
N ASP A 160 -3.60 -14.02 -5.56
CA ASP A 160 -3.80 -14.95 -4.45
C ASP A 160 -4.17 -14.18 -3.17
N TRP A 161 -5.30 -14.54 -2.56
CA TRP A 161 -5.86 -13.81 -1.42
C TRP A 161 -4.97 -13.87 -0.17
N ILE A 162 -4.27 -14.99 0.04
CA ILE A 162 -3.39 -15.16 1.19
C ILE A 162 -2.18 -14.25 1.01
N TRP A 163 -1.55 -14.28 -0.15
CA TRP A 163 -0.40 -13.42 -0.44
C TRP A 163 -0.77 -11.93 -0.47
N VAL A 164 -1.93 -11.55 -0.99
CA VAL A 164 -2.43 -10.17 -0.91
C VAL A 164 -2.54 -9.71 0.54
N THR A 165 -3.16 -10.51 1.39
CA THR A 165 -3.43 -10.11 2.78
C THR A 165 -2.15 -10.02 3.63
N VAL A 166 -1.06 -10.63 3.18
CA VAL A 166 0.25 -10.58 3.85
C VAL A 166 1.18 -9.55 3.20
N CYS A 167 1.53 -9.72 1.93
CA CYS A 167 2.58 -8.94 1.28
C CYS A 167 2.23 -7.46 1.18
N LEU A 168 1.00 -7.13 0.75
CA LEU A 168 0.61 -5.75 0.52
C LEU A 168 0.61 -4.92 1.83
N PRO A 169 0.01 -5.39 2.94
CA PRO A 169 0.14 -4.70 4.23
C PRO A 169 1.56 -4.65 4.77
N VAL A 170 2.33 -5.74 4.68
CA VAL A 170 3.71 -5.79 5.22
C VAL A 170 4.61 -4.78 4.49
N VAL A 171 4.58 -4.76 3.16
CA VAL A 171 5.40 -3.83 2.37
C VAL A 171 5.00 -2.38 2.65
N ALA A 172 3.70 -2.07 2.67
CA ALA A 172 3.22 -0.72 2.95
C ALA A 172 3.59 -0.25 4.37
N ALA A 173 3.40 -1.12 5.37
CA ALA A 173 3.74 -0.85 6.77
C ALA A 173 5.24 -0.62 6.97
N ALA A 174 6.08 -1.47 6.37
CA ALA A 174 7.53 -1.39 6.49
C ALA A 174 8.08 -0.13 5.79
N ALA A 175 7.64 0.14 4.56
CA ALA A 175 8.06 1.33 3.82
C ALA A 175 7.64 2.62 4.53
N ALA A 176 6.40 2.69 5.01
CA ALA A 176 5.91 3.85 5.76
C ALA A 176 6.66 4.01 7.09
N GLY A 177 6.93 2.90 7.79
CA GLY A 177 7.69 2.90 9.04
C GLY A 177 9.11 3.42 8.85
N ALA A 178 9.79 3.00 7.78
CA ALA A 178 11.10 3.51 7.41
C ALA A 178 11.07 5.01 7.08
N GLY A 179 10.03 5.49 6.40
CA GLY A 179 9.81 6.91 6.11
C GLY A 179 9.73 7.75 7.38
N VAL A 180 8.79 7.38 8.26
CA VAL A 180 8.61 8.02 9.57
C VAL A 180 9.91 7.97 10.40
N TRP A 181 10.58 6.82 10.46
CA TRP A 181 11.82 6.68 11.24
C TRP A 181 12.94 7.57 10.72
N SER A 182 13.05 7.71 9.40
CA SER A 182 14.07 8.55 8.76
C SER A 182 13.87 10.05 9.01
N ALA A 183 12.61 10.51 9.17
CA ALA A 183 12.31 11.89 9.52
C ALA A 183 12.74 12.24 10.96
N HIS A 184 12.78 11.25 11.86
CA HIS A 184 13.16 11.42 13.26
C HIS A 184 14.68 11.30 13.51
N GLY A 185 15.50 11.32 12.45
CA GLY A 185 16.96 11.27 12.58
C GLY A 185 17.55 9.88 12.83
N CYS A 186 16.78 8.81 12.55
CA CYS A 186 17.22 7.42 12.72
C CYS A 186 17.85 7.10 14.10
N PRO A 187 17.12 7.26 15.23
CA PRO A 187 17.61 6.77 16.52
C PRO A 187 17.96 5.29 16.39
N ARG A 188 19.22 4.94 16.64
CA ARG A 188 19.76 3.57 16.49
C ARG A 188 19.43 2.67 17.68
N GLU A 189 19.22 3.26 18.86
CA GLU A 189 18.91 2.56 20.12
C GLU A 189 17.74 1.55 20.01
N PRO A 190 16.56 1.88 19.43
CA PRO A 190 15.45 0.94 19.34
C PRO A 190 15.74 -0.25 18.42
N VAL A 191 16.57 -0.04 17.39
CA VAL A 191 16.98 -1.11 16.47
C VAL A 191 18.00 -2.01 17.13
N LEU A 192 18.89 -1.46 17.94
CA LEU A 192 19.82 -2.23 18.76
C LEU A 192 19.08 -3.04 19.84
N ASP A 193 18.06 -2.48 20.50
CA ASP A 193 17.22 -3.20 21.46
C ASP A 193 16.45 -4.36 20.83
N VAL A 194 15.88 -4.15 19.64
CA VAL A 194 15.19 -5.22 18.88
C VAL A 194 16.19 -6.28 18.40
N LEU A 195 17.37 -5.88 17.94
CA LEU A 195 18.48 -6.79 17.59
C LEU A 195 18.99 -7.57 18.81
N ALA A 196 18.98 -6.97 20.00
CA ALA A 196 19.34 -7.61 21.24
C ALA A 196 18.26 -8.59 21.74
N ALA A 197 16.99 -8.32 21.42
CA ALA A 197 15.84 -9.16 21.74
C ALA A 197 15.62 -10.33 20.75
N LEU A 198 16.39 -10.40 19.66
CA LEU A 198 16.32 -11.49 18.69
C LEU A 198 16.89 -12.80 19.27
N PRO A 199 16.32 -13.97 18.92
CA PRO A 199 16.81 -15.26 19.38
C PRO A 199 18.28 -15.49 19.00
N ASP A 200 19.04 -16.15 19.88
CA ASP A 200 20.46 -16.47 19.73
C ASP A 200 20.93 -16.96 18.35
N PRO A 201 20.18 -17.81 17.60
CA PRO A 201 20.61 -18.21 16.27
C PRO A 201 20.64 -17.07 15.24
N VAL A 202 19.75 -16.07 15.37
CA VAL A 202 19.71 -14.92 14.46
C VAL A 202 20.76 -13.88 14.85
N ARG A 203 20.98 -13.69 16.16
CA ARG A 203 22.03 -12.80 16.68
C ARG A 203 23.42 -13.24 16.22
N ARG A 204 23.70 -14.55 16.24
CA ARG A 204 24.97 -15.12 15.73
C ARG A 204 25.17 -14.91 14.22
N LEU A 205 24.08 -14.89 13.45
CA LEU A 205 24.14 -14.65 12.01
C LEU A 205 24.45 -13.18 11.68
N VAL A 206 24.01 -12.25 12.53
CA VAL A 206 24.13 -10.80 12.31
C VAL A 206 25.43 -10.23 12.88
N PHE A 207 25.88 -10.69 14.05
CA PHE A 207 27.07 -10.15 14.73
C PHE A 207 28.36 -10.94 14.47
N GLY A 208 28.27 -12.11 13.82
CA GLY A 208 29.40 -13.02 13.68
C GLY A 208 29.67 -13.78 14.98
N ALA A 209 30.30 -14.95 14.86
CA ALA A 209 30.80 -15.65 16.04
C ALA A 209 32.09 -14.95 16.51
N ASP A 210 32.11 -14.49 17.76
CA ASP A 210 33.33 -14.06 18.46
C ASP A 210 34.34 -15.22 18.56
#